data_AF-A0A955Q3Q1-F1
#
_entry.id   AF-A0A955Q3Q1-F1
#
_cell.length_a   1.000
_cell.length_b   1.000
_cell.length_c   1.000
_cell.angle_alpha   90.00
_cell.angle_beta   90.00
_cell.angle_gamma   90.00
#
_symmetry.space_group_name_H-M   'P 1'
#
loop_
_entity.id
_entity.type
_entity.pdbx_description
1 polymer ?
#
loop_
_entity_poly.entity_id
_entity_poly.type
_entity_poly.pdbx_seq_one_letter_code
_entity_poly.pdbx_strand_id
1 'polypeptide(L)'
;MTSCSSITRGSIMALLLVWGHSLSSPSWATSLAAYPISPEAASKEAPKDEIVEKYLATCRAKPVKQTECDTVKKEAIDILQEDLRTLGSSANPTYLPAIYTLFKANEPELRIAAADAAGMIGPPESGMAHLVALANGPVPDVRKAASQMLQHGKGEALPLLARRTGTSLRAGHSPESPPDPKKYGMPVPPESTYLFFASDATQGRVTYVTKNTMKDNLAFFKQNAKKGPMKLEAFSELYDKAFDDEQQTREQAQQESMAEMLSQPPPTDPTQMDAYLKHMERAQNAIATQSAFMAEELYPPEFFGSPTVYVLEERKIGKQNYPTKDVVLYEDQTLKQPGVRLCWMTVSDQAITTRQMPSMMGEVLEKHAPLEEDIVLVMKEKSEQDRKKFKQEQSDLEKQLGF
;
A
#
# COMPACT_ATOMS: atom_id res chain seq x y z
N MET A 1 -29.63 17.40 39.30
CA MET A 1 -30.32 16.42 38.43
C MET A 1 -29.77 16.60 37.03
N THR A 2 -28.66 15.93 36.74
CA THR A 2 -27.97 15.94 35.45
C THR A 2 -27.34 14.56 35.33
N SER A 3 -27.84 13.75 34.40
CA SER A 3 -27.43 12.36 34.20
C SER A 3 -26.34 12.33 33.15
N CYS A 4 -25.13 11.96 33.58
CA CYS A 4 -24.02 11.53 32.73
C CYS A 4 -24.29 10.09 32.27
N SER A 5 -24.33 9.88 30.96
CA SER A 5 -24.23 8.53 30.38
C SER A 5 -22.86 8.38 29.74
N SER A 6 -21.96 7.73 30.47
CA SER A 6 -20.66 7.26 29.99
C SER A 6 -20.85 6.05 29.08
N ILE A 7 -20.50 6.16 27.81
CA ILE A 7 -20.39 5.01 26.90
C ILE A 7 -19.01 4.38 27.11
N THR A 8 -19.02 3.21 27.73
CA THR A 8 -17.90 2.28 27.92
C THR A 8 -17.34 1.83 26.57
N ARG A 9 -16.07 2.12 26.32
CA ARG A 9 -15.27 1.50 25.25
C ARG A 9 -15.01 0.04 25.60
N GLY A 10 -15.42 -0.86 24.70
CA GLY A 10 -15.18 -2.30 24.81
C GLY A 10 -13.70 -2.63 24.70
N SER A 11 -13.20 -3.38 25.69
CA SER A 11 -11.90 -4.04 25.66
C SER A 11 -11.92 -5.15 24.61
N ILE A 12 -11.07 -5.05 23.59
CA ILE A 12 -10.71 -6.18 22.73
C ILE A 12 -9.67 -7.00 23.49
N MET A 13 -10.11 -8.11 24.08
CA MET A 13 -9.23 -9.15 24.62
C MET A 13 -8.53 -9.87 23.47
N ALA A 14 -7.22 -9.67 23.34
CA ALA A 14 -6.36 -10.51 22.51
C ALA A 14 -6.15 -11.85 23.21
N LEU A 15 -6.76 -12.91 22.66
CA LEU A 15 -6.59 -14.29 23.10
C LEU A 15 -5.26 -14.83 22.54
N LEU A 16 -4.18 -14.76 23.31
CA LEU A 16 -2.91 -15.42 22.99
C LEU A 16 -2.97 -16.89 23.42
N LEU A 17 -3.18 -17.79 22.45
CA LEU A 17 -2.99 -19.23 22.65
C LEU A 17 -1.50 -19.56 22.61
N VAL A 18 -0.94 -19.79 23.79
CA VAL A 18 0.39 -20.34 24.02
C VAL A 18 0.40 -21.82 23.62
N TRP A 19 1.08 -22.16 22.54
CA TRP A 19 1.45 -23.54 22.23
C TRP A 19 2.87 -23.78 22.72
N GLY A 20 2.98 -24.28 23.95
CA GLY A 20 4.20 -24.85 24.50
C GLY A 20 4.31 -26.33 24.13
N HIS A 21 5.19 -26.66 23.20
CA HIS A 21 5.73 -28.02 23.08
C HIS A 21 7.25 -27.93 23.08
N SER A 22 7.80 -28.22 24.25
CA SER A 22 9.22 -28.46 24.49
C SER A 22 9.55 -29.86 23.95
N LEU A 23 10.26 -29.93 22.84
CA LEU A 23 10.86 -31.17 22.35
C LEU A 23 12.38 -31.07 22.47
N SER A 24 12.88 -31.87 23.40
CA SER A 24 14.28 -32.11 23.70
C SER A 24 15.04 -32.54 22.44
N SER A 25 16.08 -31.79 22.09
CA SER A 25 17.03 -32.18 21.06
C SER A 25 17.93 -33.32 21.58
N PRO A 26 18.10 -34.43 20.85
CA PRO A 26 19.14 -35.38 21.18
C PRO A 26 20.48 -34.85 20.67
N SER A 27 21.38 -34.58 21.60
CA SER A 27 22.79 -34.27 21.34
C SER A 27 23.53 -35.50 20.82
N TRP A 28 23.83 -35.52 19.52
CA TRP A 28 24.82 -36.42 18.93
C TRP A 28 26.09 -35.63 18.69
N ALA A 29 27.02 -35.71 19.64
CA ALA A 29 28.38 -35.24 19.45
C ALA A 29 29.13 -36.29 18.61
N THR A 30 29.17 -36.09 17.29
CA THR A 30 30.17 -36.75 16.45
C THR A 30 31.49 -36.01 16.62
N SER A 31 32.39 -36.63 17.37
CA SER A 31 33.81 -36.29 17.44
C SER A 31 34.41 -36.25 16.03
N LEU A 32 34.70 -35.05 15.52
CA LEU A 32 35.54 -34.86 14.34
C LEU A 32 36.98 -35.23 14.71
N ALA A 33 37.38 -36.44 14.35
CA ALA A 33 38.77 -36.82 14.29
C ALA A 33 39.51 -35.86 13.34
N ALA A 34 40.56 -35.23 13.84
CA ALA A 34 41.46 -34.40 13.07
C ALA A 34 42.11 -35.24 11.96
N TYR A 35 41.64 -35.04 10.73
CA TYR A 35 42.36 -35.48 9.54
C TYR A 35 43.57 -34.57 9.34
N PRO A 36 44.78 -35.11 9.07
CA PRO A 36 45.91 -34.30 8.70
C PRO A 36 45.60 -33.59 7.38
N ILE A 37 45.62 -32.25 7.41
CA ILE A 37 45.50 -31.40 6.23
C ILE A 37 46.70 -31.71 5.35
N SER A 38 46.45 -32.44 4.26
CA SER A 38 47.38 -32.57 3.15
C SER A 38 47.52 -31.20 2.48
N PRO A 39 48.73 -30.66 2.28
CA PRO A 39 48.94 -29.31 1.75
C PRO A 39 48.72 -29.19 0.23
N GLU A 40 47.97 -30.11 -0.39
CA GLU A 40 47.94 -30.28 -1.86
C GLU A 40 46.56 -30.02 -2.49
N ALA A 41 45.66 -29.34 -1.78
CA ALA A 41 44.32 -28.97 -2.28
C ALA A 41 44.18 -27.47 -2.66
N ALA A 42 45.28 -26.79 -2.98
CA ALA A 42 45.30 -25.36 -3.30
C ALA A 42 45.30 -25.02 -4.81
N SER A 43 44.87 -25.92 -5.71
CA SER A 43 45.01 -25.67 -7.17
C SER A 43 43.78 -25.89 -8.05
N LYS A 44 42.55 -25.81 -7.52
CA LYS A 44 41.31 -25.94 -8.34
C LYS A 44 40.32 -24.76 -8.30
N GLU A 45 40.67 -23.61 -7.73
CA GLU A 45 39.80 -22.40 -7.73
C GLU A 45 39.96 -21.49 -8.95
N ALA A 46 41.02 -21.67 -9.75
CA ALA A 46 41.32 -20.87 -10.94
C ALA A 46 40.17 -20.66 -11.96
N PRO A 47 39.25 -21.62 -12.23
CA PRO A 47 38.22 -21.40 -13.24
C PRO A 47 37.13 -20.41 -12.81
N LYS A 48 36.89 -20.21 -11.50
CA LYS A 48 35.85 -19.26 -11.04
C LYS A 48 36.33 -17.82 -11.17
N ASP A 49 37.55 -17.55 -10.73
CA ASP A 49 38.16 -16.21 -10.76
C ASP A 49 38.27 -15.69 -12.20
N GLU A 50 38.65 -16.55 -13.15
CA GLU A 50 38.74 -16.20 -14.57
C GLU A 50 37.39 -15.78 -15.15
N ILE A 51 36.30 -16.47 -14.81
CA ILE A 51 34.94 -16.15 -15.27
C ILE A 51 34.49 -14.80 -14.71
N VAL A 52 34.71 -14.57 -13.41
CA VAL A 52 34.34 -13.31 -12.74
C VAL A 52 35.17 -12.15 -13.29
N GLU A 53 36.49 -12.32 -13.45
CA GLU A 53 37.37 -11.30 -14.02
C GLU A 53 36.95 -10.96 -15.45
N LYS A 54 36.66 -11.98 -16.28
CA LYS A 54 36.13 -11.79 -17.63
C LYS A 54 34.82 -11.01 -17.61
N TYR A 55 33.87 -11.36 -16.75
CA TYR A 55 32.61 -10.62 -16.59
C TYR A 55 32.86 -9.15 -16.21
N LEU A 56 33.72 -8.90 -15.22
CA LEU A 56 34.05 -7.55 -14.75
C LEU A 56 34.75 -6.70 -15.82
N ALA A 57 35.66 -7.29 -16.59
CA ALA A 57 36.44 -6.60 -17.61
C ALA A 57 35.66 -6.37 -18.91
N THR A 58 34.80 -7.30 -19.32
CA THR A 58 34.24 -7.31 -20.68
C THR A 58 32.74 -7.04 -20.74
N CYS A 59 31.96 -7.49 -19.75
CA CYS A 59 30.50 -7.50 -19.86
C CYS A 59 29.80 -6.49 -18.92
N ARG A 60 30.47 -6.04 -17.85
CA ARG A 60 29.87 -5.10 -16.87
C ARG A 60 29.52 -3.72 -17.45
N ALA A 61 30.27 -3.25 -18.46
CA ALA A 61 30.23 -1.85 -18.92
C ALA A 61 29.83 -1.64 -20.39
N LYS A 62 29.62 -2.71 -21.19
CA LYS A 62 29.44 -2.57 -22.64
C LYS A 62 28.19 -3.31 -23.17
N PRO A 63 27.37 -2.69 -24.03
CA PRO A 63 26.29 -3.35 -24.75
C PRO A 63 26.83 -4.04 -26.02
N VAL A 64 27.81 -4.94 -25.89
CA VAL A 64 28.40 -5.64 -27.04
C VAL A 64 27.79 -7.04 -27.19
N LYS A 65 27.49 -7.42 -28.44
CA LYS A 65 26.95 -8.70 -28.94
C LYS A 65 26.48 -9.67 -27.84
N GLN A 66 25.18 -9.59 -27.54
CA GLN A 66 24.44 -10.23 -26.44
C GLN A 66 24.86 -11.67 -26.11
N THR A 67 25.04 -12.55 -27.09
CA THR A 67 25.07 -14.00 -26.83
C THR A 67 26.28 -14.52 -26.06
N GLU A 68 27.49 -13.94 -26.21
CA GLU A 68 28.67 -14.40 -25.47
C GLU A 68 28.74 -13.83 -24.05
N CYS A 69 28.27 -12.59 -23.87
CA CYS A 69 28.19 -11.99 -22.53
C CYS A 69 27.05 -12.57 -21.71
N ASP A 70 25.96 -13.04 -22.31
CA ASP A 70 24.83 -13.62 -21.57
C ASP A 70 25.24 -14.87 -20.78
N THR A 71 26.01 -15.78 -21.40
CA THR A 71 26.50 -16.98 -20.72
C THR A 71 27.51 -16.65 -19.63
N VAL A 72 28.53 -15.84 -19.93
CA VAL A 72 29.56 -15.44 -18.96
C VAL A 72 28.95 -14.65 -17.80
N LYS A 73 27.95 -13.80 -18.09
CA LYS A 73 27.21 -13.05 -17.08
C LYS A 73 26.44 -13.99 -16.17
N LYS A 74 25.71 -14.97 -16.73
CA LYS A 74 24.96 -15.94 -15.92
C LYS A 74 25.89 -16.73 -15.00
N GLU A 75 26.97 -17.29 -15.56
CA GLU A 75 27.95 -18.05 -14.78
C GLU A 75 28.62 -17.20 -13.68
N ALA A 76 28.99 -15.95 -14.01
CA ALA A 76 29.57 -15.03 -13.03
C ALA A 76 28.56 -14.64 -11.93
N ILE A 77 27.29 -14.43 -12.27
CA ILE A 77 26.24 -14.18 -11.28
C ILE A 77 26.08 -15.39 -10.37
N ASP A 78 26.00 -16.60 -10.92
CA ASP A 78 25.84 -17.83 -10.13
C ASP A 78 27.02 -18.02 -9.15
N ILE A 79 28.26 -17.76 -9.59
CA ILE A 79 29.46 -17.78 -8.73
C ILE A 79 29.35 -16.73 -7.63
N LEU A 80 29.07 -15.47 -7.98
CA LEU A 80 28.98 -14.39 -7.00
C LEU A 80 27.85 -14.59 -5.99
N GLN A 81 26.74 -15.21 -6.38
CA GLN A 81 25.66 -15.58 -5.48
C GLN A 81 26.11 -16.65 -4.46
N GLU A 82 26.86 -17.66 -4.90
CA GLU A 82 27.44 -18.67 -4.01
C GLU A 82 28.43 -18.05 -3.02
N ASP A 83 29.29 -17.14 -3.50
CA ASP A 83 30.26 -16.43 -2.66
C ASP A 83 29.54 -15.55 -1.63
N LEU A 84 28.53 -14.78 -2.05
CA LEU A 84 27.73 -13.96 -1.15
C LEU A 84 27.01 -14.80 -0.09
N ARG A 85 26.46 -15.96 -0.47
CA ARG A 85 25.86 -16.89 0.48
C ARG A 85 26.88 -17.40 1.50
N THR A 86 28.10 -17.71 1.04
CA THR A 86 29.20 -18.14 1.91
C THR A 86 29.63 -17.03 2.87
N LEU A 87 29.80 -15.80 2.37
CA LEU A 87 30.10 -14.62 3.19
C LEU A 87 28.99 -14.35 4.21
N GLY A 88 27.73 -14.42 3.80
CA GLY A 88 26.57 -14.25 4.69
C GLY A 88 26.52 -15.30 5.79
N SER A 89 26.73 -16.57 5.43
CA SER A 89 26.72 -17.72 6.36
C SER A 89 27.86 -17.67 7.38
N SER A 90 28.96 -16.96 7.07
CA SER A 90 30.04 -16.73 8.03
C SER A 90 29.64 -15.85 9.21
N ALA A 91 28.52 -15.11 9.08
CA ALA A 91 28.02 -14.12 10.05
C ALA A 91 29.07 -13.08 10.48
N ASN A 92 30.12 -12.86 9.67
CA ASN A 92 31.20 -11.94 10.01
C ASN A 92 30.89 -10.51 9.49
N PRO A 93 30.68 -9.53 10.39
CA PRO A 93 30.34 -8.16 10.00
C PRO A 93 31.43 -7.43 9.21
N THR A 94 32.67 -7.94 9.22
CA THR A 94 33.80 -7.37 8.46
C THR A 94 33.55 -7.39 6.95
N TYR A 95 32.68 -8.30 6.46
CA TYR A 95 32.35 -8.39 5.04
C TYR A 95 31.27 -7.42 4.57
N LEU A 96 30.53 -6.78 5.49
CA LEU A 96 29.43 -5.88 5.12
C LEU A 96 29.84 -4.72 4.19
N PRO A 97 30.99 -4.02 4.39
CA PRO A 97 31.41 -2.98 3.47
C PRO A 97 31.57 -3.48 2.03
N ALA A 98 32.11 -4.69 1.84
CA ALA A 98 32.25 -5.31 0.52
C ALA A 98 30.88 -5.66 -0.07
N ILE A 99 29.98 -6.26 0.72
CA ILE A 99 28.61 -6.61 0.30
C ILE A 99 27.83 -5.35 -0.11
N TYR A 100 27.96 -4.24 0.61
CA TYR A 100 27.28 -2.97 0.30
C TYR A 100 27.68 -2.38 -1.06
N THR A 101 28.86 -2.71 -1.59
CA THR A 101 29.24 -2.28 -2.94
C THR A 101 28.34 -2.90 -4.01
N LEU A 102 27.81 -4.10 -3.76
CA LEU A 102 26.95 -4.83 -4.69
C LEU A 102 25.50 -4.35 -4.67
N PHE A 103 25.09 -3.52 -3.70
CA PHE A 103 23.77 -2.85 -3.74
C PHE A 103 23.60 -1.93 -4.95
N LYS A 104 24.72 -1.55 -5.59
CA LYS A 104 24.76 -0.72 -6.80
C LYS A 104 25.03 -1.53 -8.08
N ALA A 105 25.02 -2.88 -8.00
CA ALA A 105 25.13 -3.73 -9.18
C ALA A 105 23.95 -3.48 -10.15
N ASN A 106 24.21 -3.63 -11.45
CA ASN A 106 23.17 -3.45 -12.48
C ASN A 106 22.17 -4.62 -12.45
N GLU A 107 22.66 -5.78 -12.06
CA GLU A 107 21.96 -7.05 -11.95
C GLU A 107 21.09 -7.07 -10.68
N PRO A 108 19.76 -7.15 -10.80
CA PRO A 108 18.89 -7.29 -9.64
C PRO A 108 19.18 -8.56 -8.83
N GLU A 109 19.60 -9.65 -9.48
CA GLU A 109 19.92 -10.94 -8.85
C GLU A 109 21.09 -10.82 -7.86
N LEU A 110 22.10 -10.02 -8.20
CA LEU A 110 23.24 -9.74 -7.31
C LEU A 110 22.84 -8.83 -6.16
N ARG A 111 21.97 -7.84 -6.41
CA ARG A 111 21.46 -6.97 -5.34
C ARG A 111 20.60 -7.73 -4.33
N ILE A 112 19.79 -8.68 -4.79
CA ILE A 112 19.00 -9.59 -3.94
C ILE A 112 19.95 -10.46 -3.11
N ALA A 113 20.89 -11.17 -3.74
CA ALA A 113 21.84 -12.02 -3.02
C ALA A 113 22.71 -11.25 -2.02
N ALA A 114 23.07 -10.00 -2.34
CA ALA A 114 23.79 -9.12 -1.42
C ALA A 114 22.92 -8.71 -0.23
N ALA A 115 21.62 -8.43 -0.45
CA ALA A 115 20.67 -8.15 0.62
C ALA A 115 20.52 -9.36 1.55
N ASP A 116 20.36 -10.55 0.98
CA ASP A 116 20.24 -11.81 1.74
C ASP A 116 21.50 -12.09 2.56
N ALA A 117 22.69 -11.93 1.96
CA ALA A 117 23.97 -12.08 2.64
C ALA A 117 24.14 -11.08 3.79
N ALA A 118 23.80 -9.81 3.56
CA ALA A 118 23.80 -8.81 4.61
C ALA A 118 22.79 -9.16 5.72
N GLY A 119 21.62 -9.69 5.37
CA GLY A 119 20.58 -10.12 6.30
C GLY A 119 21.04 -11.28 7.19
N MET A 120 21.75 -12.26 6.62
CA MET A 120 22.36 -13.36 7.38
C MET A 120 23.39 -12.88 8.42
N ILE A 121 24.16 -11.84 8.09
CA ILE A 121 25.13 -11.23 9.02
C ILE A 121 24.42 -10.34 10.07
N GLY A 122 23.32 -9.70 9.68
CA GLY A 122 22.59 -8.72 10.47
C GLY A 122 23.22 -7.32 10.32
N PRO A 123 22.71 -6.47 9.40
CA PRO A 123 23.33 -5.18 9.12
C PRO A 123 23.24 -4.25 10.35
N PRO A 124 24.30 -3.47 10.65
CA PRO A 124 24.27 -2.47 11.71
C PRO A 124 23.61 -1.17 11.23
N GLU A 125 23.13 -0.39 12.18
CA GLU A 125 22.56 0.93 11.94
C GLU A 125 23.55 1.93 11.30
N SER A 126 24.86 1.76 11.49
CA SER A 126 25.88 2.59 10.81
C SER A 126 25.83 2.46 9.28
N GLY A 127 25.24 1.39 8.75
CA GLY A 127 25.02 1.18 7.32
C GLY A 127 23.77 1.86 6.76
N MET A 128 23.01 2.62 7.57
CA MET A 128 21.64 3.05 7.28
C MET A 128 21.43 3.61 5.87
N ALA A 129 22.31 4.51 5.42
CA ALA A 129 22.21 5.14 4.11
C ALA A 129 22.21 4.12 2.95
N HIS A 130 23.01 3.06 3.05
CA HIS A 130 23.06 1.99 2.05
C HIS A 130 21.77 1.16 2.05
N LEU A 131 21.23 0.88 3.24
CA LEU A 131 20.00 0.10 3.40
C LEU A 131 18.77 0.87 2.91
N VAL A 132 18.67 2.17 3.21
CA VAL A 132 17.60 3.05 2.68
C VAL A 132 17.65 3.08 1.16
N ALA A 133 18.84 3.25 0.56
CA ALA A 133 18.99 3.29 -0.89
C ALA A 133 18.55 1.98 -1.55
N LEU A 134 18.88 0.83 -0.95
CA LEU A 134 18.47 -0.48 -1.45
C LEU A 134 16.96 -0.71 -1.29
N ALA A 135 16.40 -0.37 -0.12
CA ALA A 135 14.98 -0.49 0.16
C ALA A 135 14.12 0.43 -0.72
N ASN A 136 14.70 1.54 -1.21
CA ASN A 136 14.09 2.44 -2.18
C ASN A 136 14.49 2.13 -3.64
N GLY A 137 15.01 0.94 -3.93
CA GLY A 137 15.41 0.56 -5.28
C GLY A 137 14.22 0.46 -6.25
N PRO A 138 14.44 0.66 -7.57
CA PRO A 138 13.38 0.60 -8.57
C PRO A 138 12.85 -0.83 -8.81
N VAL A 139 13.59 -1.88 -8.44
CA VAL A 139 13.18 -3.27 -8.68
C VAL A 139 12.42 -3.80 -7.46
N PRO A 140 11.15 -4.24 -7.61
CA PRO A 140 10.33 -4.72 -6.50
C PRO A 140 10.96 -5.87 -5.70
N ASP A 141 11.51 -6.89 -6.35
CA ASP A 141 12.10 -8.03 -5.65
C ASP A 141 13.34 -7.66 -4.83
N VAL A 142 14.11 -6.65 -5.29
CA VAL A 142 15.22 -6.10 -4.51
C VAL A 142 14.70 -5.40 -3.25
N ARG A 143 13.59 -4.65 -3.34
CA ARG A 143 12.98 -4.01 -2.16
C ARG A 143 12.44 -5.02 -1.16
N LYS A 144 11.89 -6.13 -1.65
CA LYS A 144 11.43 -7.24 -0.82
C LYS A 144 12.59 -7.88 -0.07
N ALA A 145 13.67 -8.22 -0.76
CA ALA A 145 14.90 -8.75 -0.14
C ALA A 145 15.50 -7.75 0.86
N ALA A 146 15.53 -6.46 0.52
CA ALA A 146 15.97 -5.40 1.44
C ALA A 146 15.10 -5.32 2.71
N SER A 147 13.78 -5.43 2.57
CA SER A 147 12.86 -5.40 3.71
C SER A 147 13.04 -6.62 4.62
N GLN A 148 13.32 -7.80 4.05
CA GLN A 148 13.65 -9.00 4.81
C GLN A 148 15.01 -8.86 5.52
N MET A 149 16.04 -8.40 4.82
CA MET A 149 17.34 -8.08 5.39
C MET A 149 17.23 -7.15 6.60
N LEU A 150 16.40 -6.10 6.50
CA LEU A 150 16.19 -5.13 7.58
C LEU A 150 15.60 -5.75 8.85
N GLN A 151 14.80 -6.81 8.74
CA GLN A 151 14.24 -7.53 9.90
C GLN A 151 15.32 -8.25 10.71
N HIS A 152 16.45 -8.57 10.10
CA HIS A 152 17.61 -9.19 10.76
C HIS A 152 18.64 -8.15 11.26
N GLY A 153 18.38 -6.86 11.06
CA GLY A 153 19.26 -5.77 11.46
C GLY A 153 19.44 -5.62 12.96
N LYS A 154 20.60 -5.06 13.36
CA LYS A 154 20.91 -4.71 14.75
C LYS A 154 20.80 -3.19 14.94
N GLY A 155 19.83 -2.74 15.74
CA GLY A 155 19.59 -1.32 16.04
C GLY A 155 18.11 -1.03 16.24
N GLU A 156 17.78 0.10 16.85
CA GLU A 156 16.38 0.49 17.11
C GLU A 156 15.70 1.05 15.86
N ALA A 157 16.45 1.70 14.96
CA ALA A 157 15.90 2.28 13.73
C ALA A 157 15.60 1.25 12.64
N LEU A 158 16.30 0.11 12.62
CA LEU A 158 16.17 -0.89 11.55
C LEU A 158 14.81 -1.61 11.54
N PRO A 159 14.25 -2.06 12.67
CA PRO A 159 12.88 -2.59 12.72
C PRO A 159 11.83 -1.57 12.26
N LEU A 160 12.02 -0.29 12.59
CA LEU A 160 11.12 0.77 12.11
C LEU A 160 11.20 0.93 10.60
N LEU A 161 12.41 0.90 10.01
CA LEU A 161 12.54 0.89 8.56
C LEU A 161 11.95 -0.37 7.93
N ALA A 162 12.20 -1.55 8.50
CA ALA A 162 11.64 -2.81 8.01
C ALA A 162 10.11 -2.76 7.95
N ARG A 163 9.46 -2.23 8.99
CA ARG A 163 8.00 -2.02 9.01
C ARG A 163 7.58 -0.98 7.97
N ARG A 164 8.34 0.11 7.84
CA ARG A 164 8.05 1.20 6.90
C ARG A 164 8.17 0.78 5.43
N THR A 165 9.06 -0.16 5.10
CA THR A 165 9.32 -0.63 3.73
C THR A 165 8.60 -1.94 3.39
N GLY A 166 8.23 -2.72 4.40
CA GLY A 166 7.56 -4.02 4.25
C GLY A 166 6.12 -3.96 3.74
N THR A 167 5.52 -2.78 3.62
CA THR A 167 4.16 -2.59 3.08
C THR A 167 4.10 -2.78 1.56
N SER A 168 5.22 -2.65 0.85
CA SER A 168 5.28 -2.83 -0.60
C SER A 168 5.35 -4.32 -0.98
N LEU A 169 4.18 -4.94 -1.20
CA LEU A 169 4.04 -6.35 -1.60
C LEU A 169 4.24 -6.62 -3.10
N ARG A 170 4.61 -5.60 -3.89
CA ARG A 170 4.86 -5.78 -5.33
C ARG A 170 6.02 -6.75 -5.54
N ALA A 171 5.82 -7.72 -6.42
CA ALA A 171 6.84 -8.65 -6.88
C ALA A 171 7.21 -8.35 -8.33
N GLY A 172 8.46 -8.62 -8.70
CA GLY A 172 8.95 -8.43 -10.05
C GLY A 172 10.43 -8.06 -10.12
N HIS A 173 11.10 -8.61 -11.14
CA HIS A 173 12.50 -8.35 -11.44
C HIS A 173 12.72 -7.13 -12.35
N SER A 174 11.64 -6.59 -12.94
CA SER A 174 11.72 -5.44 -13.84
C SER A 174 11.82 -4.12 -13.06
N PRO A 175 12.74 -3.22 -13.43
CA PRO A 175 12.79 -1.88 -12.82
C PRO A 175 11.51 -1.09 -13.09
N GLU A 176 10.93 -0.56 -12.02
CA GLU A 176 9.83 0.39 -12.09
C GLU A 176 10.37 1.79 -12.38
N SER A 177 9.59 2.58 -13.13
CA SER A 177 9.86 4.01 -13.33
C SER A 177 8.92 4.83 -12.45
N PRO A 178 9.41 5.87 -11.75
CA PRO A 178 8.54 6.77 -11.01
C PRO A 178 7.51 7.40 -11.95
N PRO A 179 6.23 7.48 -11.55
CA PRO A 179 5.21 8.17 -12.31
C PRO A 179 5.54 9.66 -12.39
N ASP A 180 5.24 10.31 -13.52
CA ASP A 180 5.43 11.74 -13.68
C ASP A 180 4.32 12.51 -12.94
N PRO A 181 4.64 13.22 -11.83
CA PRO A 181 3.64 13.94 -11.04
C PRO A 181 2.92 15.04 -11.83
N LYS A 182 3.55 15.57 -12.89
CA LYS A 182 2.93 16.58 -13.75
C LYS A 182 1.72 16.04 -14.51
N LYS A 183 1.69 14.74 -14.83
CA LYS A 183 0.53 14.09 -15.47
C LYS A 183 -0.72 14.14 -14.60
N TYR A 184 -0.55 14.24 -13.29
CA TYR A 184 -1.63 14.36 -12.31
C TYR A 184 -1.87 15.82 -11.89
N GLY A 185 -1.11 16.78 -12.43
CA GLY A 185 -1.15 18.18 -12.02
C GLY A 185 -0.67 18.40 -10.59
N MET A 186 0.23 17.55 -10.09
CA MET A 186 0.75 17.64 -8.72
C MET A 186 2.12 18.33 -8.72
N PRO A 187 2.28 19.47 -8.02
CA PRO A 187 3.58 20.11 -7.88
C PRO A 187 4.46 19.32 -6.91
N VAL A 188 5.74 19.16 -7.26
CA VAL A 188 6.72 18.47 -6.42
C VAL A 188 7.82 19.45 -6.03
N PRO A 189 8.19 19.54 -4.73
CA PRO A 189 9.29 20.39 -4.31
C PRO A 189 10.60 20.02 -5.02
N PRO A 190 11.48 20.99 -5.30
CA PRO A 190 12.79 20.69 -5.85
C PRO A 190 13.58 19.77 -4.90
N GLU A 191 14.54 19.02 -5.45
CA GLU A 191 15.37 18.07 -4.70
C GLU A 191 14.60 16.96 -3.95
N SER A 192 13.42 16.61 -4.46
CA SER A 192 12.64 15.50 -3.93
C SER A 192 13.10 14.16 -4.51
N THR A 193 13.19 13.14 -3.65
CA THR A 193 13.48 11.74 -4.01
C THR A 193 12.22 10.92 -3.86
N TYR A 194 11.79 10.28 -4.94
CA TYR A 194 10.61 9.41 -4.96
C TYR A 194 10.81 8.18 -4.07
N LEU A 195 9.79 7.79 -3.30
CA LEU A 195 9.82 6.62 -2.44
C LEU A 195 9.00 5.46 -3.03
N PHE A 196 9.65 4.49 -3.68
CA PHE A 196 8.98 3.36 -4.32
C PHE A 196 8.17 2.50 -3.34
N PHE A 197 8.70 2.27 -2.14
CA PHE A 197 8.03 1.45 -1.13
C PHE A 197 6.80 2.13 -0.50
N ALA A 198 6.64 3.45 -0.69
CA ALA A 198 5.56 4.24 -0.10
C ALA A 198 4.66 4.93 -1.13
N SER A 199 4.78 4.54 -2.41
CA SER A 199 4.07 5.18 -3.52
C SER A 199 3.29 4.15 -4.32
N ASP A 200 2.03 4.45 -4.58
CA ASP A 200 1.17 3.66 -5.44
C ASP A 200 0.24 4.58 -6.23
N ALA A 201 0.67 4.91 -7.45
CA ALA A 201 -0.11 5.78 -8.33
C ALA A 201 -1.44 5.14 -8.78
N THR A 202 -1.57 3.81 -8.72
CA THR A 202 -2.85 3.16 -9.03
C THR A 202 -3.88 3.41 -7.93
N GLN A 203 -3.40 3.65 -6.71
CA GLN A 203 -4.20 3.99 -5.54
C GLN A 203 -4.28 5.50 -5.28
N GLY A 204 -3.82 6.33 -6.22
CA GLY A 204 -3.95 7.77 -6.08
C GLY A 204 -2.90 8.41 -5.19
N ARG A 205 -1.74 7.77 -4.96
CA ARG A 205 -0.71 8.35 -4.09
C ARG A 205 0.70 8.20 -4.61
N VAL A 206 1.49 9.25 -4.42
CA VAL A 206 2.95 9.18 -4.58
C VAL A 206 3.63 9.91 -3.43
N THR A 207 4.71 9.33 -2.94
CA THR A 207 5.42 9.80 -1.77
C THR A 207 6.86 10.16 -2.15
N TYR A 208 7.36 11.23 -1.56
CA TYR A 208 8.71 11.72 -1.70
C TYR A 208 9.30 12.04 -0.33
N VAL A 209 10.63 11.98 -0.23
CA VAL A 209 11.40 12.74 0.77
C VAL A 209 12.12 13.88 0.10
N THR A 210 12.40 14.95 0.83
CA THR A 210 13.06 16.13 0.27
C THR A 210 14.20 16.59 1.17
N LYS A 211 15.23 17.17 0.55
CA LYS A 211 16.35 17.81 1.25
C LYS A 211 15.98 19.19 1.81
N ASN A 212 14.91 19.80 1.30
CA ASN A 212 14.44 21.10 1.76
C ASN A 212 13.93 21.01 3.19
N THR A 213 14.03 22.11 3.95
CA THR A 213 13.49 22.14 5.30
C THR A 213 11.96 22.07 5.28
N MET A 214 11.36 21.60 6.38
CA MET A 214 9.89 21.59 6.51
C MET A 214 9.27 22.97 6.23
N LYS A 215 9.93 24.05 6.68
CA LYS A 215 9.51 25.44 6.44
C LYS A 215 9.45 25.79 4.96
N ASP A 216 10.44 25.36 4.18
CA ASP A 216 10.50 25.63 2.74
C ASP A 216 9.41 24.86 1.99
N ASN A 217 9.16 23.60 2.37
CA ASN A 217 8.07 22.80 1.80
C ASN A 217 6.69 23.38 2.12
N LEU A 218 6.48 23.84 3.35
CA LEU A 218 5.26 24.55 3.74
C LEU A 218 5.05 25.82 2.91
N ALA A 219 6.10 26.60 2.67
CA ALA A 219 6.04 27.79 1.83
C ALA A 219 5.75 27.45 0.35
N PHE A 220 6.37 26.40 -0.18
CA PHE A 220 6.14 25.90 -1.54
C PHE A 220 4.67 25.53 -1.74
N PHE A 221 4.08 24.70 -0.87
CA PHE A 221 2.69 24.28 -1.04
C PHE A 221 1.67 25.36 -0.70
N LYS A 222 2.00 26.30 0.20
CA LYS A 222 1.13 27.47 0.46
C LYS A 222 0.88 28.31 -0.80
N GLN A 223 1.83 28.37 -1.74
CA GLN A 223 1.67 29.11 -2.99
C GLN A 223 0.82 28.35 -4.03
N ASN A 224 0.72 27.03 -3.91
CA ASN A 224 0.04 26.15 -4.87
C ASN A 224 -1.33 25.66 -4.38
N ALA A 225 -1.62 25.81 -3.09
CA ALA A 225 -2.82 25.29 -2.46
C ALA A 225 -4.01 26.23 -2.55
N LYS A 226 -5.21 25.66 -2.69
CA LYS A 226 -6.49 26.37 -2.56
C LYS A 226 -6.90 26.54 -1.09
N LYS A 227 -6.59 25.55 -0.24
CA LYS A 227 -6.86 25.58 1.21
C LYS A 227 -5.71 24.98 2.02
N GLY A 228 -5.58 25.38 3.28
CA GLY A 228 -4.54 24.93 4.22
C GLY A 228 -3.52 26.03 4.55
N PRO A 229 -2.55 25.75 5.45
CA PRO A 229 -2.32 24.46 6.11
C PRO A 229 -3.42 24.13 7.13
N MET A 230 -3.74 22.85 7.27
CA MET A 230 -4.59 22.32 8.35
C MET A 230 -3.99 21.06 8.94
N LYS A 231 -4.34 20.76 10.20
CA LYS A 231 -3.97 19.48 10.82
C LYS A 231 -4.71 18.34 10.14
N LEU A 232 -4.11 17.15 10.13
CA LEU A 232 -4.71 15.96 9.52
C LEU A 232 -6.10 15.65 10.10
N GLU A 233 -6.29 15.78 11.41
CA GLU A 233 -7.58 15.48 12.05
C GLU A 233 -8.68 16.45 11.59
N ALA A 234 -8.35 17.75 11.51
CA ALA A 234 -9.29 18.76 11.03
C ALA A 234 -9.60 18.58 9.53
N PHE A 235 -8.65 18.07 8.74
CA PHE A 235 -8.88 17.71 7.34
C PHE A 235 -9.81 16.50 7.23
N SER A 236 -9.58 15.44 8.01
CA SER A 236 -10.43 14.27 8.06
C SER A 236 -11.85 14.60 8.51
N GLU A 237 -12.03 15.45 9.51
CA GLU A 237 -13.35 15.91 9.96
C GLU A 237 -14.07 16.77 8.91
N LEU A 238 -13.33 17.60 8.16
CA LEU A 238 -13.91 18.48 7.15
C LEU A 238 -14.45 17.70 5.93
N TYR A 239 -13.84 16.54 5.62
CA TYR A 239 -14.12 15.73 4.44
C TYR A 239 -14.56 14.30 4.78
N ASP A 240 -15.06 14.07 6.00
CA ASP A 240 -15.46 12.76 6.53
C ASP A 240 -16.37 11.99 5.57
N LYS A 241 -17.46 12.61 5.15
CA LYS A 241 -18.44 12.03 4.23
C LYS A 241 -17.88 11.80 2.83
N ALA A 242 -16.97 12.67 2.37
CA ALA A 242 -16.32 12.51 1.08
C ALA A 242 -15.39 11.28 1.08
N PHE A 243 -14.66 11.07 2.18
CA PHE A 243 -13.84 9.87 2.36
C PHE A 243 -14.67 8.61 2.50
N ASP A 244 -15.77 8.65 3.24
CA ASP A 244 -16.70 7.52 3.37
C ASP A 244 -17.31 7.14 2.01
N ASP A 245 -17.79 8.13 1.24
CA ASP A 245 -18.35 7.91 -0.10
C ASP A 245 -17.29 7.30 -1.04
N GLU A 246 -16.05 7.81 -1.02
CA GLU A 246 -14.96 7.28 -1.84
C GLU A 246 -14.56 5.86 -1.42
N GLN A 247 -14.38 5.62 -0.12
CA GLN A 247 -14.02 4.30 0.41
C GLN A 247 -15.07 3.26 0.04
N GLN A 248 -16.35 3.54 0.28
CA GLN A 248 -17.44 2.61 -0.06
C GLN A 248 -17.51 2.35 -1.56
N THR A 249 -17.28 3.36 -2.39
CA THR A 249 -17.28 3.19 -3.84
C THR A 249 -16.10 2.33 -4.31
N ARG A 250 -14.90 2.49 -3.70
CA ARG A 250 -13.76 1.60 -3.95
C ARG A 250 -14.05 0.18 -3.50
N GLU A 251 -14.59 0.00 -2.29
CA GLU A 251 -14.95 -1.32 -1.75
C GLU A 251 -15.96 -2.03 -2.65
N GLN A 252 -16.98 -1.31 -3.13
CA GLN A 252 -17.95 -1.86 -4.08
C GLN A 252 -17.28 -2.29 -5.39
N ALA A 253 -16.47 -1.42 -6.01
CA ALA A 253 -15.77 -1.75 -7.25
C ALA A 253 -14.82 -2.96 -7.07
N GLN A 254 -14.18 -3.08 -5.91
CA GLN A 254 -13.33 -4.23 -5.57
C GLN A 254 -14.16 -5.50 -5.35
N GLN A 255 -15.29 -5.42 -4.66
CA GLN A 255 -16.20 -6.55 -4.47
C GLN A 255 -16.74 -7.06 -5.82
N GLU A 256 -17.12 -6.15 -6.72
CA GLU A 256 -17.55 -6.49 -8.08
C GLU A 256 -16.42 -7.14 -8.87
N SER A 257 -15.21 -6.58 -8.83
CA SER A 257 -14.03 -7.17 -9.49
C SER A 257 -13.66 -8.55 -8.92
N MET A 258 -13.77 -8.74 -7.60
CA MET A 258 -13.53 -10.02 -6.95
C MET A 258 -14.63 -11.04 -7.28
N ALA A 259 -15.89 -10.61 -7.29
CA ALA A 259 -17.02 -11.45 -7.71
C ALA A 259 -16.88 -11.89 -9.17
N GLU A 260 -16.46 -10.99 -10.06
CA GLU A 260 -16.16 -11.31 -11.46
C GLU A 260 -15.02 -12.33 -11.55
N MET A 261 -13.92 -12.11 -10.81
CA MET A 261 -12.78 -13.03 -10.79
C MET A 261 -13.14 -14.43 -10.27
N LEU A 262 -14.03 -14.53 -9.28
CA LEU A 262 -14.51 -15.79 -8.71
C LEU A 262 -15.61 -16.46 -9.56
N SER A 263 -16.34 -15.68 -10.36
CA SER A 263 -17.34 -16.22 -11.29
C SER A 263 -16.71 -16.93 -12.49
N GLN A 264 -15.45 -16.60 -12.81
CA GLN A 264 -14.68 -17.34 -13.79
C GLN A 264 -14.31 -18.71 -13.20
N PRO A 265 -14.73 -19.83 -13.82
CA PRO A 265 -14.38 -21.14 -13.30
C PRO A 265 -12.85 -21.28 -13.24
N PRO A 266 -12.28 -21.79 -12.14
CA PRO A 266 -10.85 -22.05 -12.10
C PRO A 266 -10.49 -22.99 -13.25
N PRO A 267 -9.27 -22.90 -13.82
CA PRO A 267 -8.84 -23.83 -14.85
C PRO A 267 -9.00 -25.27 -14.32
N THR A 268 -9.91 -26.03 -14.94
CA THR A 268 -10.27 -27.39 -14.51
C THR A 268 -9.30 -28.45 -15.01
N ASP A 269 -8.37 -28.07 -15.89
CA ASP A 269 -7.39 -28.97 -16.46
C ASP A 269 -6.19 -29.12 -15.50
N PRO A 270 -5.91 -30.33 -14.98
CA PRO A 270 -4.76 -30.59 -14.12
C PRO A 270 -3.40 -30.34 -14.80
N THR A 271 -3.36 -30.17 -16.13
CA THR A 271 -2.15 -29.72 -16.85
C THR A 271 -1.94 -28.20 -16.80
N GLN A 272 -2.89 -27.43 -16.26
CA GLN A 272 -2.84 -25.97 -16.16
C GLN A 272 -2.63 -25.46 -14.72
N MET A 273 -1.90 -26.21 -13.90
CA MET A 273 -1.61 -25.82 -12.51
C MET A 273 -0.98 -24.42 -12.39
N ASP A 274 -0.12 -24.03 -13.33
CA ASP A 274 0.49 -22.70 -13.35
C ASP A 274 -0.54 -21.58 -13.53
N ALA A 275 -1.57 -21.81 -14.36
CA ALA A 275 -2.64 -20.84 -14.57
C ALA A 275 -3.52 -20.70 -13.32
N TYR A 276 -3.77 -21.82 -12.62
CA TYR A 276 -4.49 -21.83 -11.36
C TYR A 276 -3.71 -21.08 -10.26
N LEU A 277 -2.43 -21.37 -10.09
CA LEU A 277 -1.57 -20.68 -9.12
C LEU A 277 -1.52 -19.17 -9.40
N LYS A 278 -1.38 -18.78 -10.67
CA LYS A 278 -1.39 -17.38 -11.08
C LYS A 278 -2.73 -16.68 -10.84
N HIS A 279 -3.84 -17.38 -10.97
CA HIS A 279 -5.18 -16.86 -10.63
C HIS A 279 -5.30 -16.63 -9.12
N MET A 280 -4.90 -17.60 -8.30
CA MET A 280 -4.90 -17.48 -6.84
C MET A 280 -3.95 -16.37 -6.35
N GLU A 281 -2.78 -16.25 -6.96
CA GLU A 281 -1.81 -15.18 -6.66
C GLU A 281 -2.41 -13.80 -6.94
N ARG A 282 -3.13 -13.63 -8.06
CA ARG A 282 -3.82 -12.37 -8.38
C ARG A 282 -4.90 -12.04 -7.34
N ALA A 283 -5.70 -13.02 -6.93
CA ALA A 283 -6.73 -12.83 -5.91
C ALA A 283 -6.12 -12.42 -4.56
N GLN A 284 -5.06 -13.11 -4.12
CA GLN A 284 -4.34 -12.77 -2.89
C GLN A 284 -3.70 -11.38 -2.96
N ASN A 285 -3.08 -11.02 -4.08
CA ASN A 285 -2.49 -9.70 -4.28
C ASN A 285 -3.54 -8.59 -4.27
N ALA A 286 -4.74 -8.81 -4.82
CA ALA A 286 -5.83 -7.84 -4.78
C ALA A 286 -6.28 -7.55 -3.33
N ILE A 287 -6.49 -8.61 -2.53
CA ILE A 287 -6.86 -8.49 -1.10
C ILE A 287 -5.75 -7.79 -0.31
N ALA A 288 -4.50 -8.20 -0.53
CA ALA A 288 -3.36 -7.64 0.20
C ALA A 288 -3.16 -6.15 -0.10
N THR A 289 -3.36 -5.73 -1.35
CA THR A 289 -3.26 -4.32 -1.77
C THR A 289 -4.28 -3.44 -1.03
N GLN A 290 -5.49 -3.93 -0.78
CA GLN A 290 -6.50 -3.20 0.00
C GLN A 290 -6.06 -2.99 1.46
N SER A 291 -5.56 -4.06 2.10
CA SER A 291 -5.07 -3.95 3.49
C SER A 291 -3.89 -2.98 3.62
N ALA A 292 -2.99 -2.98 2.63
CA ALA A 292 -1.86 -2.06 2.58
C ALA A 292 -2.30 -0.61 2.36
N PHE A 293 -3.33 -0.38 1.53
CA PHE A 293 -3.94 0.95 1.37
C PHE A 293 -4.40 1.51 2.71
N MET A 294 -5.23 0.76 3.44
CA MET A 294 -5.80 1.22 4.71
C MET A 294 -4.71 1.49 5.77
N ALA A 295 -3.68 0.66 5.85
CA ALA A 295 -2.61 0.82 6.82
C ALA A 295 -1.79 2.12 6.60
N GLU A 296 -1.60 2.53 5.34
CA GLU A 296 -0.80 3.72 5.00
C GLU A 296 -1.55 5.04 5.21
N GLU A 297 -2.89 5.03 5.17
CA GLU A 297 -3.75 6.20 5.42
C GLU A 297 -3.86 6.55 6.92
N LEU A 298 -3.42 5.66 7.82
CA LEU A 298 -3.52 5.88 9.27
C LEU A 298 -2.47 6.85 9.84
N TYR A 299 -1.49 7.27 9.05
CA TYR A 299 -0.32 8.06 9.48
C TYR A 299 0.17 7.71 10.90
N PRO A 300 0.60 6.46 11.16
CA PRO A 300 1.01 6.06 12.50
C PRO A 300 2.11 6.99 13.06
N PRO A 301 1.96 7.50 14.30
CA PRO A 301 2.87 8.51 14.86
C PRO A 301 4.32 8.01 15.01
N GLU A 302 4.54 6.69 14.98
CA GLU A 302 5.89 6.11 14.96
C GLU A 302 6.66 6.39 13.66
N PHE A 303 5.97 6.66 12.55
CA PHE A 303 6.57 6.89 11.23
C PHE A 303 6.43 8.33 10.77
N PHE A 304 5.33 8.98 11.15
CA PHE A 304 4.95 10.29 10.67
C PHE A 304 4.89 11.25 11.85
N GLY A 305 5.57 12.40 11.75
CA GLY A 305 5.54 13.47 12.74
C GLY A 305 4.16 14.14 12.85
N SER A 306 4.09 15.47 12.88
CA SER A 306 2.79 16.17 12.88
C SER A 306 2.34 16.45 11.44
N PRO A 307 1.54 15.57 10.78
CA PRO A 307 1.12 15.76 9.41
C PRO A 307 0.30 17.04 9.24
N THR A 308 0.62 17.77 8.19
CA THR A 308 -0.07 19.00 7.78
C THR A 308 -0.57 18.85 6.36
N VAL A 309 -1.84 19.16 6.13
CA VAL A 309 -2.51 18.95 4.84
C VAL A 309 -2.75 20.28 4.13
N TYR A 310 -2.57 20.28 2.82
CA TYR A 310 -3.03 21.33 1.92
C TYR A 310 -3.91 20.73 0.82
N VAL A 311 -5.04 21.38 0.54
CA VAL A 311 -5.93 21.00 -0.56
C VAL A 311 -5.52 21.77 -1.80
N LEU A 312 -5.05 21.05 -2.82
CA LEU A 312 -4.61 21.60 -4.10
C LEU A 312 -5.80 21.78 -5.04
N GLU A 313 -6.73 20.82 -5.04
CA GLU A 313 -7.92 20.85 -5.86
C GLU A 313 -9.13 20.36 -5.06
N GLU A 314 -10.20 21.14 -5.11
CA GLU A 314 -11.51 20.76 -4.58
C GLU A 314 -12.52 20.81 -5.72
N ARG A 315 -13.36 19.77 -5.81
CA ARG A 315 -14.44 19.69 -6.80
C ARG A 315 -15.75 19.34 -6.10
N LYS A 316 -16.86 19.90 -6.60
CA LYS A 316 -18.20 19.56 -6.11
C LYS A 316 -18.72 18.36 -6.89
N ILE A 317 -18.96 17.25 -6.20
CA ILE A 317 -19.50 16.01 -6.78
C ILE A 317 -20.81 15.70 -6.06
N GLY A 318 -21.91 15.70 -6.81
CA GLY A 318 -23.26 15.69 -6.25
C GLY A 318 -23.50 16.83 -5.26
N LYS A 319 -23.74 16.49 -3.99
CA LYS A 319 -24.04 17.47 -2.92
C LYS A 319 -22.81 17.91 -2.12
N GLN A 320 -21.67 17.24 -2.26
CA GLN A 320 -20.52 17.42 -1.37
C GLN A 320 -19.30 17.99 -2.11
N ASN A 321 -18.37 18.57 -1.36
CA ASN A 321 -17.08 19.01 -1.86
C ASN A 321 -16.03 17.93 -1.56
N TYR A 322 -15.27 17.54 -2.57
CA TYR A 322 -14.25 16.51 -2.48
C TYR A 322 -12.86 17.13 -2.62
N PRO A 323 -11.89 16.79 -1.74
CA PRO A 323 -10.51 17.20 -1.90
C PRO A 323 -9.86 16.30 -2.96
N THR A 324 -10.17 16.53 -4.24
CA THR A 324 -9.77 15.62 -5.32
C THR A 324 -8.27 15.57 -5.54
N LYS A 325 -7.52 16.57 -5.04
CA LYS A 325 -6.06 16.55 -4.91
C LYS A 325 -5.64 17.26 -3.64
N ASP A 326 -4.78 16.62 -2.87
CA ASP A 326 -4.21 17.16 -1.65
C ASP A 326 -2.76 16.71 -1.47
N VAL A 327 -2.08 17.38 -0.54
CA VAL A 327 -0.72 17.04 -0.17
C VAL A 327 -0.63 16.99 1.35
N VAL A 328 0.02 15.94 1.83
CA VAL A 328 0.35 15.75 3.25
C VAL A 328 1.85 15.93 3.43
N LEU A 329 2.23 16.91 4.24
CA LEU A 329 3.60 17.18 4.67
C LEU A 329 3.81 16.62 6.07
N TYR A 330 4.91 15.92 6.30
CA TYR A 330 5.21 15.30 7.59
C TYR A 330 6.72 15.16 7.80
N GLU A 331 7.15 15.03 9.05
CA GLU A 331 8.51 14.59 9.36
C GLU A 331 8.55 13.06 9.28
N ASP A 332 9.32 12.47 8.37
CA ASP A 332 9.51 11.02 8.31
C ASP A 332 10.44 10.60 9.44
N GLN A 333 9.89 9.95 10.47
CA GLN A 333 10.62 9.58 11.68
C GLN A 333 11.65 8.49 11.42
N THR A 334 11.46 7.68 10.38
CA THR A 334 12.38 6.60 10.02
C THR A 334 13.57 7.16 9.24
N LEU A 335 13.30 8.07 8.29
CA LEU A 335 14.32 8.63 7.39
C LEU A 335 14.95 9.92 7.93
N LYS A 336 14.38 10.50 9.00
CA LYS A 336 14.79 11.78 9.61
C LYS A 336 14.84 12.92 8.59
N GLN A 337 13.84 12.96 7.72
CA GLN A 337 13.73 13.93 6.63
C GLN A 337 12.27 14.36 6.45
N PRO A 338 12.02 15.57 5.95
CA PRO A 338 10.69 15.97 5.52
C PRO A 338 10.17 15.07 4.39
N GLY A 339 8.99 14.52 4.62
CA GLY A 339 8.23 13.72 3.66
C GLY A 339 7.08 14.53 3.07
N VAL A 340 6.76 14.21 1.81
CA VAL A 340 5.68 14.80 1.02
C VAL A 340 4.89 13.65 0.41
N ARG A 341 3.61 13.53 0.74
CA ARG A 341 2.69 12.62 0.04
C ARG A 341 1.70 13.42 -0.78
N LEU A 342 1.67 13.15 -2.07
CA LEU A 342 0.70 13.71 -3.01
C LEU A 342 -0.42 12.69 -3.18
N CYS A 343 -1.65 13.12 -2.91
CA CYS A 343 -2.84 12.28 -2.97
C CYS A 343 -3.82 12.83 -4.01
N TRP A 344 -4.51 11.94 -4.72
CA TRP A 344 -5.60 12.28 -5.63
C TRP A 344 -6.67 11.20 -5.65
N MET A 345 -7.90 11.63 -5.94
CA MET A 345 -9.05 10.76 -6.05
C MET A 345 -8.93 9.86 -7.29
N THR A 346 -9.05 8.55 -7.12
CA THR A 346 -9.02 7.56 -8.22
C THR A 346 -10.41 7.12 -8.65
N VAL A 347 -11.41 7.33 -7.80
CA VAL A 347 -12.81 7.04 -8.10
C VAL A 347 -13.37 8.10 -9.05
N SER A 348 -14.17 7.68 -10.02
CA SER A 348 -14.78 8.61 -10.98
C SER A 348 -15.95 9.39 -10.34
N ASP A 349 -16.14 10.63 -10.79
CA ASP A 349 -17.25 11.49 -10.33
C ASP A 349 -18.63 10.82 -10.54
N GLN A 350 -18.76 10.01 -11.59
CA GLN A 350 -19.99 9.25 -11.89
C GLN A 350 -20.24 8.13 -10.88
N ALA A 351 -19.20 7.40 -10.47
CA ALA A 351 -19.33 6.34 -9.48
C ALA A 351 -19.76 6.91 -8.12
N ILE A 352 -19.14 8.00 -7.69
CA ILE A 352 -19.53 8.74 -6.48
C ILE A 352 -20.99 9.24 -6.58
N THR A 353 -21.35 9.88 -7.69
CA THR A 353 -22.72 10.39 -7.88
C THR A 353 -23.74 9.26 -7.84
N THR A 354 -23.43 8.11 -8.43
CA THR A 354 -24.28 6.91 -8.42
C THR A 354 -24.48 6.39 -7.00
N ARG A 355 -23.41 6.36 -6.20
CA ARG A 355 -23.46 5.97 -4.78
C ARG A 355 -24.34 6.92 -3.96
N GLN A 356 -24.31 8.22 -4.26
CA GLN A 356 -25.10 9.24 -3.56
C GLN A 356 -26.59 9.23 -3.93
N MET A 357 -26.99 8.67 -5.09
CA MET A 357 -28.38 8.73 -5.57
C MET A 357 -29.44 8.24 -4.56
N PRO A 358 -29.27 7.10 -3.84
CA PRO A 358 -30.27 6.64 -2.88
C PRO A 358 -30.50 7.63 -1.74
N SER A 359 -29.44 8.24 -1.20
CA SER A 359 -29.55 9.29 -0.18
C SER A 359 -30.19 10.56 -0.74
N MET A 360 -29.87 10.91 -2.00
CA MET A 360 -30.48 12.05 -2.66
C MET A 360 -31.98 11.87 -2.90
N MET A 361 -32.43 10.68 -3.30
CA MET A 361 -33.84 10.35 -3.53
C MET A 361 -34.61 10.24 -2.21
N GLY A 362 -34.00 9.69 -1.15
CA GLY A 362 -34.59 9.64 0.19
C GLY A 362 -34.91 11.03 0.73
N GLU A 363 -34.00 11.99 0.62
CA GLU A 363 -34.26 13.38 1.05
C GLU A 363 -35.33 14.09 0.21
N VAL A 364 -35.45 13.76 -1.08
CA VAL A 364 -36.51 14.33 -1.94
C VAL A 364 -37.87 13.80 -1.51
N LEU A 365 -37.97 12.49 -1.27
CA LEU A 365 -39.20 11.87 -0.77
C LEU A 365 -39.56 12.37 0.64
N GLU A 366 -38.60 12.53 1.54
CA GLU A 366 -38.84 13.05 2.90
C GLU A 366 -39.31 14.51 2.90
N LYS A 367 -38.79 15.35 1.99
CA LYS A 367 -39.28 16.73 1.81
C LYS A 367 -40.66 16.82 1.16
N HIS A 368 -41.07 15.79 0.41
CA HIS A 368 -42.40 15.71 -0.19
C HIS A 368 -43.40 14.87 0.63
N ALA A 369 -42.96 14.14 1.66
CA ALA A 369 -43.80 13.42 2.60
C ALA A 369 -44.86 14.28 3.35
N PRO A 370 -44.62 15.55 3.74
CA PRO A 370 -45.68 16.34 4.37
C PRO A 370 -46.84 16.67 3.42
N LEU A 371 -46.68 16.52 2.10
CA LEU A 371 -47.79 16.65 1.15
C LEU A 371 -48.65 15.39 1.08
N GLU A 372 -48.13 14.21 1.43
CA GLU A 372 -48.96 13.00 1.44
C GLU A 372 -49.96 12.99 2.61
N GLU A 373 -49.60 13.51 3.78
CA GLU A 373 -50.56 13.67 4.89
C GLU A 373 -51.67 14.67 4.55
N ASP A 374 -51.34 15.80 3.90
CA ASP A 374 -52.33 16.78 3.45
C ASP A 374 -53.20 16.24 2.31
N ILE A 375 -52.65 15.46 1.38
CA ILE A 375 -53.43 14.80 0.32
C ILE A 375 -54.36 13.74 0.92
N VAL A 376 -53.91 12.97 1.91
CA VAL A 376 -54.75 11.98 2.61
C VAL A 376 -55.87 12.67 3.39
N LEU A 377 -55.61 13.82 4.01
CA LEU A 377 -56.64 14.65 4.66
C LEU A 377 -57.68 15.18 3.66
N VAL A 378 -57.23 15.75 2.53
CA VAL A 378 -58.13 16.26 1.48
C VAL A 378 -58.95 15.13 0.83
N MET A 379 -58.37 13.95 0.62
CA MET A 379 -59.11 12.79 0.10
C MET A 379 -60.13 12.26 1.11
N LYS A 380 -59.83 12.31 2.41
CA LYS A 380 -60.75 11.90 3.47
C LYS A 380 -61.94 12.86 3.56
N GLU A 381 -61.71 14.17 3.52
CA GLU A 381 -62.79 15.18 3.49
C GLU A 381 -63.69 15.05 2.26
N LYS A 382 -63.10 14.79 1.09
CA LYS A 382 -63.86 14.57 -0.15
C LYS A 382 -64.73 13.30 -0.06
N SER A 383 -64.19 12.22 0.52
CA SER A 383 -64.96 10.98 0.73
C SER A 383 -66.15 11.16 1.68
N GLU A 384 -66.03 12.02 2.70
CA GLU A 384 -67.13 12.33 3.61
C GLU A 384 -68.20 13.20 2.96
N GLN A 385 -67.83 14.13 2.08
CA GLN A 385 -68.78 14.91 1.29
C GLN A 385 -69.55 14.03 0.30
N ASP A 386 -68.87 13.13 -0.41
CA ASP A 386 -69.51 12.21 -1.36
C ASP A 386 -70.45 11.24 -0.64
N ARG A 387 -70.08 10.76 0.55
CA ARG A 387 -70.93 9.90 1.38
C ARG A 387 -72.16 10.63 1.93
N LYS A 388 -72.06 11.95 2.19
CA LYS A 388 -73.22 12.79 2.55
C LYS A 388 -74.15 13.01 1.36
N LYS A 389 -73.62 13.28 0.17
CA LYS A 389 -74.40 13.40 -1.07
C LYS A 389 -75.16 12.11 -1.39
N PHE A 390 -74.50 10.96 -1.29
CA PHE A 390 -75.13 9.67 -1.55
C PHE A 390 -76.30 9.38 -0.59
N LYS A 391 -76.15 9.70 0.70
CA LYS A 391 -77.24 9.56 1.68
C LYS A 391 -78.41 10.50 1.39
N GLN A 392 -78.12 11.70 0.90
CA GLN A 392 -79.14 12.68 0.54
C GLN A 392 -79.91 12.24 -0.71
N GLU A 393 -79.20 11.78 -1.74
CA GLU A 393 -79.82 11.22 -2.95
C GLU A 393 -80.66 9.98 -2.64
N GLN A 394 -80.20 9.11 -1.74
CA GLN A 394 -80.97 7.96 -1.28
C GLN A 394 -82.26 8.39 -0.57
N SER A 395 -82.19 9.37 0.33
CA SER A 395 -83.37 9.91 1.02
C SER A 395 -84.37 10.57 0.06
N ASP A 396 -83.88 11.26 -0.98
CA ASP A 396 -84.73 11.86 -2.00
C ASP A 396 -85.39 10.80 -2.89
N LEU A 397 -84.68 9.71 -3.18
CA LEU A 397 -85.21 8.57 -3.93
C LEU A 397 -86.29 7.82 -3.15
N GLU A 398 -86.06 7.55 -1.86
CA GLU A 398 -87.05 6.93 -0.96
C GLU A 398 -88.33 7.79 -0.89
N LYS A 399 -88.18 9.11 -0.81
CA LYS A 399 -89.30 10.07 -0.81
C LYS A 399 -90.06 10.08 -2.14
N GLN A 400 -89.39 9.92 -3.28
CA GLN A 400 -90.05 9.83 -4.60
C GLN A 400 -90.77 8.50 -4.81
N LEU A 401 -90.27 7.42 -4.22
CA LEU A 401 -90.85 6.08 -4.32
C LEU A 401 -91.95 5.80 -3.28
N GLY A 402 -92.18 6.72 -2.33
CA GLY A 402 -93.28 6.67 -1.38
C GLY A 402 -93.06 5.69 -0.22
N PHE A 403 -91.80 5.45 0.16
CA PHE A 403 -91.42 4.69 1.34
C PHE A 403 -91.41 5.53 2.63
#